data_AF-A0AAD7L9V8-F1
#
_entry.id   AF-A0AAD7L9V8-F1
#
_cell.length_a   1.000
_cell.length_b   1.000
_cell.length_c   1.000
_cell.angle_alpha   90.00
_cell.angle_beta   90.00
_cell.angle_gamma   90.00
#
_symmetry.space_group_name_H-M   'P 1'
#
loop_
_entity.id
_entity.type
_entity.pdbx_description
1 polymer ?
#
loop_
_entity_poly.entity_id
_entity_poly.type
_entity_poly.pdbx_seq_one_letter_code
_entity_poly.pdbx_strand_id
1 'polypeptide(L)'
;MVVANMRGSSAEEVAERILSQTSLSGLQGPTISPVFCRRDGKVAADYYAIVICVPKKALYKSVQQLRAIGGSGVLISPVTYIFYEETPRWCQLLTKLGL
;
A
#
# COMPACT_ATOMS: atom_id res chain seq x y z
N MET A 1 7.14 2.85 2.41
CA MET A 1 5.77 2.98 1.89
C MET A 1 5.84 3.18 0.38
N VAL A 2 4.92 2.58 -0.36
CA VAL A 2 4.81 2.70 -1.81
C VAL A 2 3.46 3.32 -2.14
N VAL A 3 3.46 4.36 -2.96
CA VAL A 3 2.26 5.00 -3.50
C VAL A 3 2.30 4.88 -5.02
N ALA A 4 1.18 4.55 -5.66
CA ALA A 4 1.10 4.52 -7.12
C ALA A 4 -0.27 4.96 -7.62
N ASN A 5 -0.33 5.47 -8.85
CA ASN A 5 -1.57 5.76 -9.54
C ASN A 5 -1.96 4.59 -10.44
N MET A 6 -3.21 4.16 -10.35
CA MET A 6 -3.78 3.11 -11.18
C MET A 6 -5.06 3.63 -11.82
N ARG A 7 -5.21 3.45 -13.14
CA ARG A 7 -6.51 3.66 -13.78
C ARG A 7 -7.45 2.53 -13.37
N GLY A 8 -8.70 2.81 -13.03
CA GLY A 8 -9.68 1.80 -12.64
C GLY A 8 -11.10 2.33 -12.71
N SER A 9 -12.09 1.43 -12.72
CA SER A 9 -13.51 1.78 -12.74
C SER A 9 -14.13 1.90 -11.35
N SER A 10 -13.54 1.25 -10.35
CA SER A 10 -13.92 1.36 -8.95
C SER A 10 -12.73 1.09 -8.02
N ALA A 11 -12.87 1.38 -6.74
CA ALA A 11 -11.82 1.08 -5.76
C ALA A 11 -11.65 -0.45 -5.58
N GLU A 12 -12.74 -1.20 -5.62
CA GLU A 12 -12.78 -2.67 -5.49
C GLU A 12 -12.05 -3.34 -6.64
N GLU A 13 -12.29 -2.89 -7.87
CA GLU A 13 -11.62 -3.41 -9.07
C GLU A 13 -10.10 -3.17 -9.03
N VAL A 14 -9.67 -2.01 -8.53
CA VAL A 14 -8.26 -1.70 -8.28
C VAL A 14 -7.70 -2.59 -7.14
N ALA A 15 -8.48 -2.82 -6.08
CA ALA A 15 -8.09 -3.70 -4.98
C ALA A 15 -7.86 -5.14 -5.44
N GLU A 16 -8.78 -5.69 -6.23
CA GLU A 16 -8.68 -7.04 -6.80
C GLU A 16 -7.41 -7.19 -7.64
N ARG A 17 -7.12 -6.21 -8.52
CA ARG A 17 -5.88 -6.23 -9.31
C ARG A 17 -4.64 -6.20 -8.43
N ILE A 18 -4.61 -5.39 -7.38
CA ILE A 18 -3.47 -5.36 -6.45
C ILE A 18 -3.33 -6.68 -5.70
N LEU A 19 -4.42 -7.20 -5.13
CA LEU A 19 -4.43 -8.41 -4.32
C LEU A 19 -4.18 -9.68 -5.13
N SER A 20 -4.35 -9.62 -6.46
CA SER A 20 -3.90 -10.68 -7.38
C SER A 20 -2.37 -10.85 -7.44
N GLN A 21 -1.60 -9.86 -6.97
CA GLN A 21 -0.14 -9.86 -7.05
C GLN A 21 0.52 -10.31 -5.75
N THR A 22 1.49 -11.21 -5.88
CA THR A 22 2.12 -11.87 -4.72
C THR A 22 2.94 -10.97 -3.80
N SER A 23 3.34 -9.77 -4.24
CA SER A 23 4.16 -8.86 -3.41
C SER A 23 3.49 -7.54 -3.07
N LEU A 24 2.19 -7.40 -3.37
CA LEU A 24 1.46 -6.13 -3.20
C LEU A 24 0.37 -6.17 -2.12
N SER A 25 0.33 -7.21 -1.30
CA SER A 25 -0.67 -7.37 -0.23
C SER A 25 -0.67 -6.25 0.81
N GLY A 26 0.46 -5.54 0.97
CA GLY A 26 0.62 -4.56 2.05
C GLY A 26 0.64 -5.22 3.43
N LEU A 27 0.33 -4.45 4.46
CA LEU A 27 0.19 -4.94 5.85
C LEU A 27 -1.15 -5.66 6.07
N GLN A 28 -2.23 -5.07 5.56
CA GLN A 28 -3.60 -5.58 5.66
C GLN A 28 -4.35 -5.53 4.32
N GLY A 29 -3.75 -4.91 3.30
CA GLY A 29 -4.37 -4.56 2.03
C GLY A 29 -3.90 -3.18 1.54
N PRO A 30 -4.24 -2.81 0.30
CA PRO A 30 -4.02 -1.46 -0.20
C PRO A 30 -5.02 -0.48 0.40
N THR A 31 -4.54 0.70 0.82
CA THR A 31 -5.41 1.87 0.90
C THR A 31 -5.65 2.38 -0.52
N ILE A 32 -6.90 2.67 -0.88
CA ILE A 32 -7.28 3.11 -2.22
C ILE A 32 -8.08 4.40 -2.11
N SER A 33 -7.71 5.42 -2.88
CA SER A 33 -8.38 6.73 -2.87
C SER A 33 -8.54 7.27 -4.30
N PRO A 34 -9.69 7.88 -4.64
CA PRO A 34 -9.91 8.40 -5.97
C PRO A 34 -8.96 9.56 -6.29
N VAL A 35 -8.45 9.58 -7.53
CA VAL A 35 -7.64 10.66 -8.09
C VAL A 35 -8.44 11.32 -9.19
N PHE A 36 -8.83 12.56 -8.94
CA PHE A 36 -9.65 13.34 -9.84
C PHE A 36 -8.79 14.08 -10.86
N CYS A 37 -9.11 13.89 -12.13
CA CYS A 37 -8.47 14.56 -13.26
C CYS A 37 -9.51 15.34 -14.05
N ARG A 38 -9.09 16.42 -14.70
CA ARG A 38 -9.95 17.13 -15.65
C ARG A 38 -9.80 16.49 -17.03
N ARG A 39 -10.90 16.01 -17.62
CA ARG A 39 -11.01 15.59 -19.03
C ARG A 39 -12.18 16.30 -19.66
N ASP A 40 -11.97 16.86 -20.84
CA ASP A 40 -13.02 17.53 -21.63
C ASP A 40 -13.85 18.54 -20.83
N GLY A 41 -13.18 19.29 -19.95
CA GLY A 41 -13.80 20.30 -19.08
C GLY A 41 -14.54 19.76 -17.85
N LYS A 42 -14.68 18.44 -17.69
CA LYS A 42 -15.32 17.80 -16.52
C LYS A 42 -14.29 17.14 -15.61
N VAL A 43 -14.60 17.10 -14.32
CA VAL A 43 -13.78 16.41 -13.32
C VAL A 43 -14.30 14.98 -13.18
N ALA A 44 -13.43 14.00 -13.34
CA ALA A 44 -13.76 12.58 -13.21
C ALA A 44 -12.66 11.84 -12.44
N ALA A 45 -13.04 10.81 -11.68
CA ALA A 45 -12.12 9.93 -10.97
C ALA A 45 -11.83 8.68 -11.82
N ASP A 46 -11.03 8.85 -12.87
CA ASP A 46 -10.60 7.71 -13.71
C ASP A 46 -9.38 6.97 -13.13
N TYR A 47 -8.79 7.52 -12.07
CA TYR A 47 -7.60 6.98 -11.42
C TYR A 47 -7.85 6.82 -9.94
N TYR A 48 -7.04 5.95 -9.35
CA TYR A 48 -6.97 5.70 -7.92
C TYR A 48 -5.51 5.71 -7.48
N ALA A 49 -5.24 6.42 -6.39
CA ALA A 49 -3.98 6.33 -5.67
C ALA A 49 -4.06 5.14 -4.72
N ILE A 50 -3.04 4.30 -4.76
CA ILE A 50 -2.91 3.13 -3.89
C ILE A 50 -1.76 3.36 -2.92
N VAL A 51 -1.90 2.89 -1.69
CA VAL A 51 -0.83 2.93 -0.69
C VAL A 51 -0.64 1.55 -0.09
N ILE A 52 0.57 1.03 -0.14
CA ILE A 52 0.96 -0.27 0.44
C ILE A 52 2.32 -0.17 1.14
N CYS A 53 2.50 -0.98 2.19
CA CYS A 53 3.83 -1.24 2.74
C CYS A 53 4.46 -2.42 2.02
N VAL A 54 5.65 -2.21 1.47
CA VAL A 54 6.41 -3.25 0.76
C VAL A 54 7.73 -3.48 1.50
N PRO A 55 8.10 -4.74 1.81
CA PRO A 55 9.41 -5.06 2.34
C PRO A 55 10.51 -4.58 1.40
N LYS A 56 11.56 -3.92 1.91
CA LYS A 56 12.64 -3.36 1.08
C LYS A 56 13.26 -4.40 0.13
N LYS A 57 13.37 -5.66 0.57
CA LYS A 57 13.90 -6.78 -0.24
C LYS A 57 12.99 -7.16 -1.42
N ALA A 58 11.69 -6.88 -1.34
CA ALA A 58 10.71 -7.16 -2.39
C ALA A 58 10.48 -5.97 -3.34
N LEU A 59 11.03 -4.78 -3.02
CA LEU A 59 10.70 -3.51 -3.68
C LEU A 59 10.78 -3.57 -5.21
N TYR A 60 11.86 -4.12 -5.77
CA TYR A 60 12.05 -4.22 -7.21
C TYR A 60 10.95 -5.07 -7.88
N LYS A 61 10.69 -6.26 -7.32
CA LYS A 61 9.61 -7.16 -7.78
C LYS A 61 8.23 -6.48 -7.66
N SER A 62 7.99 -5.76 -6.57
CA SER A 62 6.72 -5.04 -6.37
C SER A 62 6.52 -3.93 -7.39
N VAL A 63 7.56 -3.17 -7.74
CA VAL A 63 7.47 -2.17 -8.81
C VAL A 63 7.16 -2.82 -10.16
N GLN A 64 7.78 -3.97 -10.47
CA GLN A 64 7.47 -4.71 -11.70
C GLN A 64 6.01 -5.18 -11.73
N GLN A 65 5.51 -5.75 -10.62
CA GLN A 65 4.12 -6.20 -10.49
C GLN A 65 3.13 -5.03 -10.59
N LEU A 66 3.40 -3.90 -9.94
CA LEU A 66 2.58 -2.69 -10.04
C LEU A 66 2.47 -2.23 -11.50
N ARG A 67 3.59 -2.18 -12.23
CA ARG A 67 3.58 -1.80 -13.66
C ARG A 67 2.77 -2.78 -14.50
N ALA A 68 2.87 -4.08 -14.22
CA ALA A 68 2.14 -5.12 -14.95
C ALA A 68 0.61 -4.98 -14.83
N ILE A 69 0.11 -4.44 -13.72
CA ILE A 69 -1.33 -4.22 -13.49
C ILE A 69 -1.81 -2.79 -13.79
N GLY A 70 -0.97 -1.97 -14.45
CA GLY A 70 -1.32 -0.61 -14.88
C GLY A 70 -0.99 0.49 -13.86
N GLY A 71 -0.14 0.19 -12.88
CA GLY A 71 0.42 1.16 -11.93
C GLY A 71 1.46 2.07 -12.59
N SER A 72 1.34 3.36 -12.29
CA SER A 72 2.20 4.44 -12.79
C SER A 72 2.49 5.45 -11.68
N GLY A 73 3.49 6.34 -11.89
CA GLY A 73 3.82 7.36 -10.89
C GLY A 73 4.18 6.78 -9.52
N VAL A 74 4.99 5.71 -9.50
CA VAL A 74 5.32 4.99 -8.26
C VAL A 74 6.25 5.84 -7.40
N LEU A 75 5.75 6.29 -6.26
CA LEU A 75 6.50 7.02 -5.23
C LEU A 75 6.90 6.05 -4.11
N ILE A 76 8.13 6.21 -3.61
CA ILE A 76 8.67 5.35 -2.55
C ILE A 76 9.24 6.24 -1.45
N SER A 77 8.79 6.05 -0.22
CA SER A 77 9.31 6.74 0.96
C SER A 77 9.74 5.75 2.05
N PRO A 78 10.88 5.99 2.74
CA PRO A 78 11.24 5.22 3.93
C PRO A 78 10.25 5.53 5.07
N VAL A 79 10.10 4.59 6.00
CA VAL A 79 9.32 4.77 7.23
C VAL A 79 10.27 4.66 8.41
N THR A 80 10.18 5.60 9.36
CA THR A 80 11.06 5.63 10.54
C THR A 80 10.63 4.57 11.55
N TYR A 81 9.32 4.45 11.79
CA TYR A 81 8.74 3.48 12.71
C TYR A 81 7.47 2.88 12.12
N ILE A 82 7.21 1.61 12.43
CA ILE A 82 5.91 0.97 12.26
C ILE A 82 5.57 0.37 13.63
N PHE A 83 4.55 0.91 14.28
CA PHE A 83 4.03 0.36 15.53
C PHE A 83 2.99 -0.72 15.20
N TYR A 84 3.16 -1.89 15.78
CA TYR A 84 2.26 -3.03 15.67
C TYR A 84 1.69 -3.37 17.05
N GLU A 85 1.07 -4.53 17.18
CA GLU A 85 0.73 -5.10 18.48
C GLU A 85 1.94 -5.12 19.43
N GLU A 86 1.67 -4.95 20.72
CA GLU A 86 2.71 -5.05 21.73
C GLU A 86 3.33 -6.43 21.71
N THR A 87 4.66 -6.46 21.60
CA THR A 87 5.37 -7.72 21.76
C THR A 87 5.30 -8.18 23.21
N PRO A 88 5.40 -9.49 23.49
CA PRO A 88 5.42 -10.02 24.86
C PRO A 88 6.55 -9.49 25.76
N ARG A 89 7.52 -8.76 25.19
CA ARG A 89 8.69 -8.22 25.90
C ARG A 89 8.30 -7.34 27.09
N TRP A 90 7.24 -6.55 26.96
CA TRP A 90 6.79 -5.68 28.05
C TRP A 90 6.26 -6.50 29.23
N CYS A 91 5.33 -7.43 28.98
CA CYS A 91 4.83 -8.33 30.02
C CYS A 91 5.96 -9.16 30.65
N GLN A 92 6.89 -9.69 29.84
CA GLN A 92 8.06 -10.43 30.35
C GLN A 92 8.96 -9.57 31.24
N LEU A 93 9.09 -8.27 30.96
CA LEU A 93 9.80 -7.35 31.82
C LEU A 93 9.09 -7.18 33.16
N LEU A 94 7.77 -6.96 33.16
CA LEU A 94 6.97 -6.83 34.38
C LEU A 94 7.06 -8.09 35.25
N THR A 95 6.90 -9.27 34.64
CA THR A 95 7.07 -10.55 35.33
C THR A 95 8.45 -10.70 35.98
N LYS A 96 9.52 -10.25 35.32
CA LYS A 96 10.89 -10.27 35.89
C LYS A 96 11.08 -9.26 37.02
N LEU A 97 10.31 -8.19 37.05
CA LEU A 97 10.33 -7.17 38.10
C LEU A 97 9.39 -7.49 39.26
N GLY A 98 8.57 -8.55 39.15
CA GLY A 98 7.56 -8.92 40.15
C GLY A 98 6.35 -7.96 40.17
N LEU A 99 6.11 -7.27 39.06
CA LEU A 99 4.98 -6.37 38.82
C LEU A 99 3.88 -7.04 38.00
#